data_AF-A0A4Q7ZK57-F1
#
_entry.id   AF-A0A4Q7ZK57-F1
#
_cell.length_a   1.000
_cell.length_b   1.000
_cell.length_c   1.000
_cell.angle_alpha   90.00
_cell.angle_beta   90.00
_cell.angle_gamma   90.00
#
_symmetry.space_group_name_H-M   'P 1'
#
loop_
_entity.id
_entity.type
_entity.pdbx_description
1 polymer ?
#
loop_
_entity_poly.entity_id
_entity_poly.type
_entity_poly.pdbx_seq_one_letter_code
_entity_poly.pdbx_strand_id
1 'polypeptide(L)'
;MPSLQSMSDAPEVASWTAVALLPEPPPVDLADRTTFRTSAGEFWECGDSGWDLMIGWLADPATLARFPDHRMHRWEVTEETITGVRSYTRPTTDDEQKEFEEDQNVFLHDMGLPADRPTGFRWLQRLPDGVTVEKIHSATLRAQRDMPIGVHPRDMVPVLRQVLQGLFRS
;
A
#
# COMPACT_ATOMS: atom_id res chain seq x y z
N MET A 1 -18.01 2.97 42.49
CA MET A 1 -17.43 2.31 41.31
C MET A 1 -17.37 3.38 40.22
N PRO A 2 -16.20 3.92 39.85
CA PRO A 2 -16.14 4.89 38.76
C PRO A 2 -16.27 4.17 37.41
N SER A 3 -17.13 4.71 36.55
CA SER A 3 -17.29 4.34 35.15
C SER A 3 -16.01 4.64 34.37
N LEU A 4 -15.50 3.65 33.63
CA LEU A 4 -14.51 3.88 32.58
C LEU A 4 -15.26 4.28 31.30
N GLN A 5 -15.26 5.58 31.04
CA GLN A 5 -15.68 6.16 29.78
C GLN A 5 -14.48 6.23 28.82
N SER A 6 -14.76 5.87 27.56
CA SER A 6 -14.10 6.36 26.35
C SER A 6 -12.68 5.85 26.06
N MET A 7 -12.60 4.61 25.55
CA MET A 7 -11.61 4.31 24.53
C MET A 7 -12.06 4.94 23.21
N SER A 8 -11.13 5.62 22.56
CA SER A 8 -11.30 6.44 21.37
C SER A 8 -11.80 5.61 20.18
N ASP A 9 -13.09 5.73 19.83
CA ASP A 9 -13.61 5.33 18.51
C ASP A 9 -13.12 6.33 17.47
N ALA A 10 -11.91 6.12 16.95
CA ALA A 10 -11.59 6.65 15.63
C ALA A 10 -12.53 5.93 14.64
N PRO A 11 -13.19 6.64 13.71
CA PRO A 11 -14.09 6.00 12.76
C PRO A 11 -13.32 4.94 11.98
N GLU A 12 -13.85 3.71 11.97
CA GLU A 12 -13.32 2.64 11.15
C GLU A 12 -13.36 3.09 9.68
N VAL A 13 -12.18 3.28 9.08
CA VAL A 13 -12.08 3.63 7.66
C VAL A 13 -12.47 2.37 6.88
N ALA A 14 -13.75 2.29 6.51
CA ALA A 14 -14.33 1.16 5.78
C ALA A 14 -14.21 1.30 4.24
N SER A 15 -13.69 2.44 3.76
CA SER A 15 -13.60 2.80 2.34
C SER A 15 -12.29 3.52 2.04
N TRP A 16 -11.69 3.24 0.89
CA TRP A 16 -10.51 3.96 0.42
C TRP A 16 -10.77 5.45 0.19
N THR A 17 -11.99 5.81 -0.21
CA THR A 17 -12.36 7.22 -0.42
C THR A 17 -12.37 8.04 0.87
N ALA A 18 -12.52 7.38 2.02
CA ALA A 18 -12.48 8.01 3.35
C ALA A 18 -11.06 8.22 3.88
N VAL A 19 -10.03 7.67 3.23
CA VAL A 19 -8.63 7.91 3.61
C VAL A 19 -8.28 9.39 3.43
N ALA A 20 -7.67 9.96 4.48
CA ALA A 20 -7.35 11.37 4.56
C ALA A 20 -6.27 11.80 3.56
N LEU A 21 -6.34 13.05 3.12
CA LEU A 21 -5.25 13.68 2.37
C LEU A 21 -4.08 13.98 3.31
N LEU A 22 -2.86 13.65 2.89
CA LEU A 22 -1.66 14.10 3.57
C LEU A 22 -1.49 15.62 3.35
N PRO A 23 -1.33 16.43 4.41
CA PRO A 23 -1.26 17.88 4.26
C PRO A 23 0.07 18.38 3.68
N GLU A 24 1.12 17.59 3.84
CA GLU A 24 2.48 17.91 3.38
C GLU A 24 2.83 17.07 2.15
N PRO A 25 3.52 17.65 1.15
CA PRO A 25 3.93 16.90 -0.02
C PRO A 25 4.99 15.84 0.35
N PRO A 26 4.77 14.56 -0.02
CA PRO A 26 5.82 13.55 0.08
C PRO A 26 6.98 13.88 -0.88
N PRO A 27 8.21 13.42 -0.59
CA PRO A 27 9.33 13.56 -1.53
C PRO A 27 8.98 13.02 -2.92
N VAL A 28 9.42 13.70 -3.98
CA VAL A 28 9.10 13.34 -5.37
C VAL A 28 9.69 11.97 -5.71
N ASP A 29 10.97 11.78 -5.39
CA ASP A 29 11.72 10.56 -5.66
C ASP A 29 11.91 9.77 -4.36
N LEU A 30 10.91 8.98 -3.98
CA LEU A 30 11.06 7.99 -2.92
C LEU A 30 11.55 6.69 -3.55
N ALA A 31 12.69 6.19 -3.09
CA ALA A 31 13.12 4.84 -3.44
C ALA A 31 12.23 3.81 -2.74
N ASP A 32 12.11 2.61 -3.34
CA ASP A 32 11.35 1.50 -2.77
C ASP A 32 11.68 1.29 -1.29
N ARG A 33 10.64 1.12 -0.46
CA ARG A 33 10.71 0.88 0.99
C ARG A 33 11.44 1.95 1.80
N THR A 34 11.66 3.15 1.25
CA THR A 34 12.26 4.27 1.99
C THR A 34 11.20 5.00 2.80
N THR A 35 11.56 5.39 4.03
CA THR A 35 10.69 6.20 4.88
C THR A 35 11.02 7.68 4.76
N PHE A 36 10.03 8.51 5.05
CA PHE A 36 10.20 9.96 5.18
C PHE A 36 9.36 10.46 6.36
N ARG A 37 9.73 11.64 6.89
CA ARG A 37 9.02 12.25 8.03
C ARG A 37 8.26 13.49 7.62
N THR A 38 7.10 13.66 8.22
CA THR A 38 6.23 14.85 8.17
C THR A 38 5.88 15.26 9.60
N SER A 39 5.14 16.36 9.77
CA SER A 39 4.58 16.68 11.09
C SER A 39 3.58 15.65 11.61
N ALA A 40 2.99 14.84 10.72
CA ALA A 40 2.02 13.80 11.08
C ALA A 40 2.67 12.45 11.46
N GLY A 41 3.98 12.30 11.28
CA GLY A 41 4.72 11.09 11.62
C GLY A 41 5.69 10.62 10.53
N GLU A 42 6.18 9.39 10.70
CA GLU A 42 7.02 8.70 9.73
C GLU A 42 6.15 7.87 8.78
N PHE A 43 6.39 7.99 7.47
CA PHE A 43 5.60 7.37 6.42
C PHE A 43 6.48 6.58 5.45
N TRP A 44 5.90 5.62 4.77
CA TRP A 44 6.44 5.01 3.55
C TRP A 44 5.38 5.02 2.45
N GLU A 45 5.81 4.93 1.19
CA GLU A 45 4.90 4.83 0.04
C GLU A 45 4.51 3.37 -0.19
N CYS A 46 3.22 3.09 -0.06
CA CYS A 46 2.64 1.75 -0.23
C CYS A 46 1.74 1.68 -1.48
N GLY A 47 1.88 2.64 -2.40
CA GLY A 47 1.07 2.75 -3.62
C GLY A 47 1.69 2.11 -4.87
N ASP A 48 2.93 1.63 -4.78
CA ASP A 48 3.71 1.17 -5.94
C ASP A 48 3.22 -0.19 -6.48
N SER A 49 2.48 -0.96 -5.69
CA SER A 49 1.89 -2.23 -6.13
C SER A 49 0.55 -2.51 -5.42
N GLY A 50 -0.28 -3.36 -6.03
CA GLY A 50 -1.50 -3.85 -5.39
C GLY A 50 -1.22 -4.62 -4.09
N TRP A 51 -0.05 -5.26 -4.00
CA TRP A 51 0.41 -5.95 -2.80
C TRP A 51 0.72 -5.00 -1.64
N ASP A 52 1.41 -3.90 -1.91
CA ASP A 52 1.74 -2.90 -0.87
C ASP A 52 0.49 -2.14 -0.41
N LEU A 53 -0.43 -1.86 -1.33
CA LEU A 53 -1.74 -1.31 -1.02
C LEU A 53 -2.53 -2.26 -0.10
N MET A 54 -2.53 -3.55 -0.42
CA MET A 54 -3.15 -4.57 0.43
C MET A 54 -2.51 -4.60 1.81
N ILE A 55 -1.17 -4.60 1.92
CA ILE A 55 -0.46 -4.55 3.19
C ILE A 55 -0.89 -3.33 4.01
N GLY A 56 -0.91 -2.15 3.39
CA GLY A 56 -1.27 -0.91 4.08
C GLY A 56 -2.71 -0.94 4.62
N TRP A 57 -3.64 -1.40 3.79
CA TRP A 57 -5.04 -1.58 4.18
C TRP A 57 -5.23 -2.61 5.29
N LEU A 58 -4.51 -3.74 5.24
CA LEU A 58 -4.63 -4.80 6.23
C LEU A 58 -3.95 -4.47 7.56
N ALA A 59 -2.94 -3.60 7.54
CA ALA A 59 -2.27 -3.11 8.73
C ALA A 59 -3.21 -2.28 9.59
N ASP A 60 -3.65 -1.13 9.06
CA ASP A 60 -4.68 -0.29 9.65
C ASP A 60 -5.08 0.82 8.65
N PRO A 61 -6.30 0.81 8.10
CA PRO A 61 -6.78 1.86 7.22
C PRO A 61 -6.73 3.27 7.85
N ALA A 62 -6.77 3.39 9.17
CA ALA A 62 -6.64 4.67 9.87
C ALA A 62 -5.22 5.26 9.85
N THR A 63 -4.22 4.47 9.45
CA THR A 63 -2.83 4.92 9.28
C THR A 63 -2.48 5.18 7.82
N LEU A 64 -3.40 4.93 6.89
CA LEU A 64 -3.25 5.36 5.50
C LEU A 64 -3.45 6.87 5.35
N ALA A 65 -2.72 7.44 4.41
CA ALA A 65 -2.92 8.76 3.87
C ALA A 65 -2.76 8.71 2.35
N ARG A 66 -3.36 9.66 1.65
CA ARG A 66 -3.19 9.82 0.20
C ARG A 66 -2.72 11.21 -0.17
N PHE A 67 -1.96 11.33 -1.25
CA PHE A 67 -1.52 12.61 -1.78
C PHE A 67 -1.70 12.62 -3.30
N PRO A 68 -2.26 13.68 -3.92
CA PRO A 68 -2.43 13.72 -5.37
C PRO A 68 -1.11 13.42 -6.10
N ASP A 69 -1.13 12.48 -7.03
CA ASP A 69 0.07 12.16 -7.80
C ASP A 69 0.22 13.15 -8.96
N HIS A 70 1.36 13.85 -8.97
CA HIS A 70 1.74 14.80 -10.01
C HIS A 70 3.06 14.40 -10.66
N ARG A 71 3.56 13.20 -10.38
CA ARG A 71 4.82 12.70 -10.95
C ARG A 71 4.61 12.34 -12.41
N MET A 72 5.66 12.55 -13.21
CA MET A 72 5.74 11.98 -14.54
C MET A 72 6.27 10.55 -14.43
N HIS A 73 5.35 9.59 -14.51
CA HIS A 73 5.66 8.16 -14.46
C HIS A 73 6.43 7.72 -15.71
N ARG A 74 7.26 6.69 -15.53
CA ARG A 74 8.11 6.14 -16.60
C ARG A 74 8.12 4.62 -16.55
N TRP A 75 8.12 4.00 -17.72
CA TRP A 75 8.34 2.57 -17.86
C TRP A 75 9.74 2.28 -18.37
N GLU A 76 10.35 1.23 -17.82
CA GLU A 76 11.46 0.53 -18.45
C GLU A 76 10.89 -0.50 -19.43
N VAL A 77 11.11 -0.27 -20.72
CA VAL A 77 10.63 -1.12 -21.79
C VAL A 77 11.78 -1.99 -22.25
N THR A 78 11.57 -3.31 -22.26
CA THR A 78 12.49 -4.29 -22.84
C THR A 78 11.84 -4.93 -24.06
N GLU A 79 12.43 -4.71 -25.23
CA GLU A 79 11.99 -5.26 -26.51
C GLU A 79 12.91 -6.41 -26.92
N GLU A 80 12.33 -7.59 -27.11
CA GLU A 80 13.00 -8.69 -27.78
C GLU A 80 12.77 -8.57 -29.29
N THR A 81 13.85 -8.39 -30.03
CA THR A 81 13.84 -8.31 -31.50
C THR A 81 14.56 -9.52 -32.08
N ILE A 82 14.37 -9.78 -33.38
CA ILE A 82 15.13 -10.81 -34.09
C ILE A 82 16.66 -10.60 -34.02
N THR A 83 17.10 -9.36 -33.74
CA THR A 83 18.51 -8.96 -33.63
C THR A 83 19.04 -8.92 -32.19
N GLY A 84 18.21 -9.22 -31.19
CA GLY A 84 18.58 -9.22 -29.78
C GLY A 84 17.64 -8.40 -28.90
N VAL A 85 18.08 -8.15 -27.66
CA VAL A 85 17.30 -7.44 -26.63
C VAL A 85 17.70 -5.97 -26.58
N ARG A 86 16.72 -5.07 -26.55
CA ARG A 86 16.91 -3.63 -26.36
C ARG A 86 16.09 -3.16 -25.17
N SER A 87 16.72 -2.43 -24.25
CA SER A 87 16.03 -1.79 -23.11
C SER A 87 16.14 -0.27 -23.17
N TYR A 88 15.05 0.44 -22.85
CA TYR A 88 15.03 1.90 -22.77
C TYR A 88 13.91 2.38 -21.83
N THR A 89 14.02 3.62 -21.35
CA THR A 89 13.00 4.25 -20.50
C THR A 89 12.17 5.25 -21.30
N ARG A 90 10.86 5.28 -21.08
CA ARG A 90 9.96 6.32 -21.64
C ARG A 90 8.92 6.78 -20.62
N PRO A 91 8.33 7.98 -20.78
CA PRO A 91 7.13 8.35 -20.04
C PRO A 91 5.99 7.36 -20.29
N THR A 92 5.18 7.13 -19.26
CA THR A 92 3.88 6.45 -19.42
C THR A 92 2.88 7.39 -20.04
N THR A 93 1.90 6.83 -20.75
CA THR A 93 0.70 7.57 -21.17
C THR A 93 -0.31 7.60 -20.03
N ASP A 94 -1.28 8.52 -20.12
CA ASP A 94 -2.38 8.58 -19.16
C ASP A 94 -3.20 7.28 -19.15
N ASP A 95 -3.40 6.66 -20.32
CA ASP A 95 -4.12 5.39 -20.45
C ASP A 95 -3.36 4.23 -19.80
N GLU A 96 -2.04 4.17 -19.96
CA GLU A 96 -1.17 3.16 -19.33
C GLU A 96 -1.15 3.29 -17.82
N GLN A 97 -1.10 4.54 -17.33
CA GLN A 97 -1.17 4.80 -15.90
C GLN A 97 -2.54 4.38 -15.33
N LYS A 98 -3.61 4.68 -16.07
CA LYS A 98 -4.97 4.28 -15.68
C LYS A 98 -5.13 2.77 -15.66
N GLU A 99 -4.65 2.06 -16.67
CA GLU A 99 -4.67 0.59 -16.74
C GLU A 99 -3.89 -0.02 -15.57
N PHE A 100 -2.71 0.51 -15.25
CA PHE A 100 -1.93 0.06 -14.10
C PHE A 100 -2.69 0.24 -12.78
N GLU A 101 -3.33 1.40 -12.56
CA GLU A 101 -4.13 1.63 -11.35
C GLU A 101 -5.41 0.77 -11.31
N GLU A 102 -6.01 0.47 -12.46
CA GLU A 102 -7.15 -0.45 -12.59
C GLU A 102 -6.74 -1.89 -12.25
N ASP A 103 -5.59 -2.35 -12.72
CA ASP A 103 -5.03 -3.68 -12.38
C ASP A 103 -4.79 -3.82 -10.88
N GLN A 104 -4.28 -2.77 -10.23
CA GLN A 104 -4.16 -2.73 -8.78
C GLN A 104 -5.53 -2.86 -8.10
N ASN A 105 -6.58 -2.23 -8.64
CA ASN A 105 -7.95 -2.33 -8.10
C ASN A 105 -8.56 -3.72 -8.30
N VAL A 106 -8.33 -4.35 -9.45
CA VAL A 106 -8.71 -5.75 -9.71
C VAL A 106 -8.02 -6.67 -8.70
N PHE A 107 -6.72 -6.50 -8.49
CA PHE A 107 -5.97 -7.26 -7.49
C PHE A 107 -6.59 -7.12 -6.08
N LEU A 108 -6.85 -5.89 -5.62
CA LEU A 108 -7.45 -5.64 -4.30
C LEU A 108 -8.83 -6.31 -4.16
N HIS A 109 -9.66 -6.22 -5.21
CA HIS A 109 -10.97 -6.86 -5.25
C HIS A 109 -10.86 -8.41 -5.17
N ASP A 110 -9.90 -9.01 -5.87
CA ASP A 110 -9.68 -10.45 -5.85
C ASP A 110 -9.27 -10.94 -4.45
N MET A 111 -8.49 -10.12 -3.72
CA MET A 111 -8.17 -10.31 -2.30
C MET A 111 -9.37 -10.10 -1.37
N GLY A 112 -10.52 -9.65 -1.88
CA GLY A 112 -11.72 -9.38 -1.08
C GLY A 112 -11.67 -8.06 -0.31
N LEU A 113 -10.85 -7.11 -0.74
CA LEU A 113 -10.80 -5.75 -0.19
C LEU A 113 -11.78 -4.82 -0.93
N PRO A 114 -12.12 -3.66 -0.34
CA PRO A 114 -12.95 -2.67 -1.02
C PRO A 114 -12.35 -2.25 -2.36
N ALA A 115 -13.18 -2.23 -3.41
CA ALA A 115 -12.78 -1.92 -4.78
C ALA A 115 -12.92 -0.43 -5.14
N ASP A 116 -13.25 0.42 -4.17
CA ASP A 116 -13.56 1.84 -4.34
C ASP A 116 -12.33 2.75 -4.19
N ARG A 117 -11.13 2.21 -4.41
CA ARG A 117 -9.88 2.97 -4.32
C ARG A 117 -9.79 3.99 -5.46
N PRO A 118 -9.73 5.31 -5.14
CA PRO A 118 -9.60 6.33 -6.17
C PRO A 118 -8.20 6.31 -6.79
N THR A 119 -8.15 6.57 -8.10
CA THR A 119 -6.92 6.72 -8.90
C THR A 119 -6.35 8.13 -8.80
N GLY A 120 -5.11 8.32 -9.27
CA GLY A 120 -4.41 9.61 -9.27
C GLY A 120 -3.86 10.02 -7.91
N PHE A 121 -3.61 9.05 -7.01
CA PHE A 121 -3.08 9.29 -5.68
C PHE A 121 -1.87 8.41 -5.38
N ARG A 122 -0.87 9.00 -4.74
CA ARG A 122 0.16 8.31 -3.97
C ARG A 122 -0.46 7.83 -2.66
N TRP A 123 -0.27 6.56 -2.35
CA TRP A 123 -0.75 5.96 -1.12
C TRP A 123 0.39 5.78 -0.13
N LEU A 124 0.17 6.25 1.09
CA LEU A 124 1.20 6.41 2.11
C LEU A 124 0.71 5.77 3.39
N GLN A 125 1.57 5.04 4.09
CA GLN A 125 1.22 4.45 5.38
C GLN A 125 2.08 5.08 6.47
N ARG A 126 1.43 5.60 7.51
CA ARG A 126 2.11 6.04 8.73
C ARG A 126 2.61 4.82 9.51
N LEU A 127 3.89 4.83 9.87
CA LEU A 127 4.52 3.78 10.66
C LEU A 127 4.37 4.05 12.16
N PRO A 128 4.03 3.03 12.97
CA PRO A 128 4.19 3.10 14.42
C PRO A 128 5.67 3.20 14.83
N ASP A 129 5.90 3.68 16.05
CA ASP A 129 7.24 3.80 16.61
C ASP A 129 7.95 2.43 16.66
N GLY A 130 9.16 2.36 16.11
CA GLY A 130 9.96 1.12 16.09
C GLY A 130 9.49 0.06 15.10
N VAL A 131 8.48 0.34 14.27
CA VAL A 131 8.07 -0.50 13.14
C VAL A 131 8.76 0.00 11.87
N THR A 132 9.49 -0.90 11.21
CA THR A 132 10.15 -0.61 9.92
C THR A 132 9.42 -1.27 8.77
N VAL A 133 9.58 -0.72 7.56
CA VAL A 133 9.05 -1.32 6.33
C VAL A 133 9.58 -2.76 6.17
N GLU A 134 10.87 -2.99 6.44
CA GLU A 134 11.45 -4.35 6.41
C GLU A 134 10.76 -5.31 7.39
N LYS A 135 10.42 -4.86 8.60
CA LYS A 135 9.70 -5.68 9.59
C LYS A 135 8.32 -6.07 9.10
N ILE A 136 7.61 -5.14 8.45
CA ILE A 136 6.30 -5.37 7.83
C ILE A 136 6.42 -6.45 6.75
N HIS A 137 7.26 -6.24 5.73
CA HIS A 137 7.42 -7.20 4.63
C HIS A 137 7.91 -8.57 5.11
N SER A 138 8.87 -8.59 6.04
CA SER A 138 9.39 -9.85 6.58
C SER A 138 8.33 -10.62 7.36
N ALA A 139 7.43 -9.93 8.07
CA ALA A 139 6.32 -10.57 8.76
C ALA A 139 5.30 -11.15 7.77
N THR A 140 4.94 -10.40 6.73
CA THR A 140 4.04 -10.86 5.66
C THR A 140 4.61 -12.07 4.90
N LEU A 141 5.89 -12.03 4.53
CA LEU A 141 6.58 -13.13 3.85
C LEU A 141 6.67 -14.38 4.72
N ARG A 142 6.95 -14.24 6.02
CA ARG A 142 6.92 -15.38 6.96
C ARG A 142 5.52 -15.99 7.06
N ALA A 143 4.49 -15.15 7.21
CA ALA A 143 3.11 -15.61 7.28
C ALA A 143 2.69 -16.37 6.02
N GLN A 144 3.08 -15.87 4.83
CA GLN A 144 2.84 -16.56 3.56
C GLN A 144 3.59 -17.89 3.46
N ARG A 145 4.85 -17.95 3.92
CA ARG A 145 5.65 -19.18 3.88
C ARG A 145 5.06 -20.31 4.73
N ASP A 146 4.41 -19.96 5.84
CA ASP A 146 3.82 -20.92 6.77
C ASP A 146 2.44 -21.45 6.29
N MET A 147 1.92 -20.94 5.18
CA MET A 147 0.65 -21.39 4.60
C MET A 147 0.81 -22.66 3.74
N PRO A 148 -0.23 -23.50 3.66
CA PRO A 148 -0.26 -24.60 2.70
C PRO A 148 -0.09 -24.14 1.25
N ILE A 149 0.49 -25.00 0.42
CA ILE A 149 0.57 -24.77 -1.03
C ILE A 149 -0.85 -24.81 -1.62
N GLY A 150 -1.14 -23.90 -2.55
CA GLY A 150 -2.42 -23.85 -3.26
C GLY A 150 -3.54 -23.14 -2.51
N VAL A 151 -3.24 -22.44 -1.41
CA VAL A 151 -4.18 -21.54 -0.75
C VAL A 151 -4.60 -20.45 -1.72
N HIS A 152 -5.92 -20.22 -1.83
CA HIS A 152 -6.44 -19.13 -2.65
C HIS A 152 -6.00 -17.79 -2.04
N PRO A 153 -5.57 -16.78 -2.81
CA PRO A 153 -5.03 -15.54 -2.26
C PRO A 153 -5.95 -14.84 -1.24
N ARG A 154 -7.27 -14.85 -1.48
CA ARG A 154 -8.28 -14.34 -0.54
C ARG A 154 -8.25 -15.01 0.84
N ASP A 155 -7.91 -16.29 0.91
CA ASP A 155 -7.84 -17.04 2.17
C ASP A 155 -6.59 -16.69 2.99
N MET A 156 -5.61 -16.03 2.37
CA MET A 156 -4.42 -15.52 3.06
C MET A 156 -4.73 -14.27 3.88
N VAL A 157 -5.72 -13.48 3.43
CA VAL A 157 -6.01 -12.14 3.97
C VAL A 157 -6.28 -12.11 5.47
N PRO A 158 -7.09 -13.01 6.07
CA PRO A 158 -7.31 -13.00 7.52
C PRO A 158 -6.02 -13.19 8.32
N VAL A 159 -5.11 -14.05 7.86
CA VAL A 159 -3.82 -14.31 8.52
C VAL A 159 -2.90 -13.11 8.39
N LEU A 160 -2.79 -12.53 7.18
CA LEU A 160 -1.98 -11.33 6.96
C LEU A 160 -2.48 -10.15 7.79
N ARG A 161 -3.81 -9.96 7.87
CA ARG A 161 -4.44 -8.95 8.72
C ARG A 161 -4.04 -9.10 10.18
N GLN A 162 -4.12 -10.32 10.71
CA GLN A 162 -3.76 -10.57 12.11
C GLN A 162 -2.30 -10.21 12.40
N VAL A 163 -1.38 -10.61 11.52
CA VAL A 163 0.06 -10.32 11.67
C VAL A 163 0.33 -8.82 11.59
N LEU A 164 -0.26 -8.15 10.60
CA LEU A 164 -0.03 -6.72 10.38
C LEU A 164 -0.66 -5.86 11.50
N GLN A 165 -1.88 -6.18 11.94
CA GLN A 165 -2.52 -5.51 13.08
C GLN A 165 -1.70 -5.69 14.37
N GLY A 166 -1.05 -6.84 14.55
CA GLY A 166 -0.14 -7.08 15.67
C GLY A 166 1.10 -6.18 15.65
N LEU A 167 1.53 -5.69 14.48
CA LEU A 167 2.61 -4.70 14.36
C LEU A 167 2.11 -3.25 14.54
N PHE A 168 0.88 -2.95 14.12
CA PHE A 168 0.35 -1.59 14.10
C PHE A 168 -0.39 -1.17 15.37
N ARG A 169 -0.76 -2.13 16.21
CA ARG A 169 -1.45 -1.91 17.49
C ARG A 169 -0.59 -2.22 18.72
N SER A 170 0.70 -2.51 18.51
CA SER A 170 1.66 -2.83 19.59
C SER A 170 2.16 -1.61 20.34
#